data_AF-W1I394-F1
#
_entry.id   AF-W1I394-F1
#
_cell.length_a   1.000
_cell.length_b   1.000
_cell.length_c   1.000
_cell.angle_alpha   90.00
_cell.angle_beta   90.00
_cell.angle_gamma   90.00
#
_symmetry.space_group_name_H-M   'P 1'
#
loop_
_entity.id
_entity.type
_entity.pdbx_description
1 polymer ?
#
loop_
_entity_poly.entity_id
_entity_poly.type
_entity_poly.pdbx_seq_one_letter_code
_entity_poly.pdbx_strand_id
1 'polypeptide(L)'
;MAERQLPLPGEIVKKSNALARARWSADSVWEPRLVALLASKVKQDDEDFQTYEIPIRELIGHSKKGASGKTYQELTKVVEHLMGRILTIHDSNGRGWTKYTVFSKCRYRHEDGMLELRFDPDLKPHYLQLQKNFVKYNLMEFLLLPSIYSQRLFEYLKSWSSEHEHIESIHNLHELLNCSESSRKNFAEFKRYVLEKAHKDISAHTSLRYEWEPVKQGRAVVAMRFIFAKKRALPVEKKKQDDAKVKQSRATGEAFTTAIACYQERGNDCQGGHQKAAVCSLCRHLYPRSA
;
A
#
# COMPACT_ATOMS: atom_id res chain seq x y z
N MET A 1 35.03 -15.86 9.00
CA MET A 1 34.18 -15.26 10.05
C MET A 1 33.19 -14.37 9.33
N ALA A 2 31.89 -14.62 9.43
CA ALA A 2 30.90 -13.83 8.69
C ALA A 2 30.89 -12.40 9.24
N GLU A 3 31.15 -11.42 8.38
CA GLU A 3 31.20 -10.00 8.73
C GLU A 3 29.86 -9.57 9.35
N ARG A 4 29.92 -9.08 10.58
CA ARG A 4 28.79 -8.50 11.30
C ARG A 4 28.51 -7.12 10.73
N GLN A 5 27.66 -7.04 9.71
CA GLN A 5 27.13 -5.76 9.27
C GLN A 5 25.88 -5.43 10.09
N LEU A 6 25.80 -4.19 10.58
CA LEU A 6 24.59 -3.54 11.08
C LEU A 6 23.99 -2.70 9.94
N PRO A 7 23.44 -3.29 8.85
CA PRO A 7 22.81 -2.47 7.84
C PRO A 7 21.58 -1.81 8.47
N LEU A 8 21.52 -0.48 8.42
CA LEU A 8 20.27 0.24 8.68
C LEU A 8 19.19 -0.32 7.73
N PRO A 9 17.92 -0.44 8.15
CA PRO A 9 16.86 -0.91 7.26
C PRO A 9 16.86 -0.09 5.97
N GLY A 10 16.90 -0.75 4.81
CA GLY A 10 16.67 -0.08 3.55
C GLY A 10 15.24 0.46 3.49
N GLU A 11 15.02 1.55 2.76
CA GLU A 11 13.65 2.07 2.60
C GLU A 11 12.75 1.15 1.77
N ILE A 12 13.34 0.22 1.02
CA ILE A 12 12.65 -0.61 0.03
C ILE A 12 12.82 -2.08 0.38
N VAL A 13 11.69 -2.79 0.49
CA VAL A 13 11.65 -4.25 0.56
C VAL A 13 11.52 -4.81 -0.85
N LYS A 14 12.32 -5.84 -1.14
CA LYS A 14 12.27 -6.59 -2.40
C LYS A 14 11.96 -8.06 -2.11
N LYS A 15 11.01 -8.66 -2.85
CA LYS A 15 10.79 -10.10 -2.83
C LYS A 15 10.16 -10.59 -4.13
N SER A 16 10.35 -11.87 -4.47
CA SER A 16 9.72 -12.45 -5.67
C SER A 16 8.19 -12.38 -5.61
N ASN A 17 7.55 -12.34 -6.78
CA ASN A 17 6.08 -12.40 -6.88
C ASN A 17 5.52 -13.70 -6.28
N ALA A 18 6.20 -14.84 -6.47
CA ALA A 18 5.80 -16.12 -5.89
C ALA A 18 5.71 -16.04 -4.36
N LEU A 19 6.71 -15.46 -3.70
CA LEU A 19 6.70 -15.28 -2.25
C LEU A 19 5.65 -14.25 -1.79
N ALA A 20 5.49 -13.15 -2.53
CA ALA A 20 4.45 -12.16 -2.27
C ALA A 20 3.02 -12.72 -2.44
N ARG A 21 2.86 -13.81 -3.19
CA ARG A 21 1.60 -14.54 -3.40
C ARG A 21 1.49 -15.84 -2.59
N ALA A 22 2.48 -16.17 -1.77
CA ALA A 22 2.48 -17.38 -0.95
C ALA A 22 1.36 -17.36 0.11
N ARG A 23 0.93 -18.53 0.57
CA ARG A 23 0.14 -18.62 1.80
C ARG A 23 1.06 -18.44 3.01
N TRP A 24 0.60 -17.66 3.99
CA TRP A 24 1.31 -17.44 5.24
C TRP A 24 0.38 -17.54 6.45
N SER A 25 0.74 -18.40 7.40
CA SER A 25 0.08 -18.56 8.69
C SER A 25 0.67 -17.64 9.78
N ALA A 26 0.62 -16.33 9.56
CA ALA A 26 1.03 -15.36 10.56
C ALA A 26 -0.10 -15.09 11.57
N ASP A 27 0.20 -15.13 12.87
CA ASP A 27 -0.81 -14.91 13.93
C ASP A 27 -0.75 -13.49 14.51
N SER A 28 0.28 -12.72 14.16
CA SER A 28 0.51 -11.37 14.65
C SER A 28 0.99 -10.46 13.54
N VAL A 29 0.63 -9.17 13.62
CA VAL A 29 1.14 -8.13 12.71
C VAL A 29 2.65 -7.93 12.82
N TRP A 30 3.26 -8.39 13.91
CA TRP A 30 4.70 -8.24 14.17
C TRP A 30 5.55 -9.18 13.33
N GLU A 31 5.06 -10.39 13.05
CA GLU A 31 5.78 -11.39 12.24
C GLU A 31 6.07 -10.90 10.81
N PRO A 32 5.08 -10.43 10.03
CA PRO A 32 5.35 -9.90 8.70
C PRO A 32 6.16 -8.62 8.71
N ARG A 33 6.03 -7.78 9.75
CA ARG A 33 6.89 -6.60 9.92
C ARG A 33 8.34 -6.98 10.13
N LEU A 34 8.61 -8.00 10.94
CA LEU A 34 9.96 -8.49 11.21
C LEU A 34 10.60 -9.08 9.95
N VAL A 35 9.84 -9.85 9.17
CA VAL A 35 10.29 -10.35 7.86
C VAL A 35 10.56 -9.20 6.89
N ALA A 36 9.68 -8.20 6.82
CA ALA A 36 9.88 -7.04 5.95
C ALA A 36 11.11 -6.21 6.35
N LEU A 37 11.33 -5.99 7.64
CA LEU A 37 12.52 -5.34 8.18
C LEU A 37 13.79 -6.12 7.80
N LEU A 38 13.79 -7.44 7.99
CA LEU A 38 14.92 -8.28 7.60
C LEU A 38 15.17 -8.20 6.08
N ALA A 39 14.12 -8.35 5.28
CA ALA A 39 14.20 -8.27 3.82
C ALA A 39 14.68 -6.90 3.31
N SER A 40 14.45 -5.83 4.05
CA SER A 40 14.98 -4.49 3.72
C SER A 40 16.48 -4.35 3.92
N LYS A 41 17.08 -5.23 4.74
CA LYS A 41 18.52 -5.28 5.03
C LYS A 41 19.28 -6.20 4.05
N VAL A 42 18.56 -7.07 3.34
CA VAL A 42 19.11 -7.95 2.31
C VAL A 42 19.47 -7.13 1.07
N LYS A 43 20.72 -7.20 0.63
CA LYS A 43 21.15 -6.57 -0.63
C LYS A 43 21.02 -7.58 -1.77
N GLN A 44 20.73 -7.07 -2.95
CA GLN A 44 20.45 -7.95 -4.10
C GLN A 44 21.71 -8.67 -4.61
N ASP A 45 22.87 -8.07 -4.35
CA ASP A 45 24.22 -8.54 -4.67
C ASP A 45 24.86 -9.38 -3.57
N ASP A 46 24.16 -9.63 -2.45
CA ASP A 46 24.65 -10.58 -1.45
C ASP A 46 24.66 -12.01 -2.06
N GLU A 47 25.76 -12.75 -1.89
CA GLU A 47 25.85 -14.16 -2.33
C GLU A 47 25.06 -15.11 -1.42
N ASP A 48 24.96 -14.75 -0.14
CA ASP A 48 24.29 -15.54 0.89
C ASP A 48 23.59 -14.65 1.93
N PHE A 49 22.58 -15.21 2.60
CA PHE A 49 21.95 -14.57 3.74
C PHE A 49 22.91 -14.52 4.93
N GLN A 50 23.19 -13.30 5.37
CA GLN A 50 23.92 -13.07 6.60
C GLN A 50 23.03 -13.28 7.83
N THR A 51 23.65 -13.31 9.01
CA THR A 51 22.90 -13.08 10.25
C THR A 51 22.76 -11.59 10.44
N TYR A 52 21.52 -11.11 10.49
CA TYR A 52 21.19 -9.71 10.65
C TYR A 52 20.76 -9.43 12.08
N GLU A 53 21.21 -8.29 12.60
CA GLU A 53 20.82 -7.80 13.91
C GLU A 53 19.69 -6.76 13.75
N ILE A 54 18.59 -6.96 14.49
CA ILE A 54 17.43 -6.08 14.52
C ILE A 54 17.20 -5.65 15.98
N PRO A 55 17.39 -4.38 16.32
CA PRO A 55 16.97 -3.86 17.61
C PRO A 55 15.45 -3.97 17.74
N ILE A 56 14.94 -4.53 18.83
CA ILE A 56 13.48 -4.65 19.05
C ILE A 56 12.78 -3.29 18.96
N ARG A 57 13.45 -2.21 19.38
CA ARG A 57 12.95 -0.84 19.27
C ARG A 57 12.64 -0.41 17.83
N GLU A 58 13.33 -0.93 16.81
CA GLU A 58 13.01 -0.64 15.40
C GLU A 58 11.64 -1.21 15.05
N LEU A 59 11.29 -2.38 15.57
CA LEU A 59 9.97 -2.97 15.35
C LEU A 59 8.87 -2.15 16.03
N ILE A 60 9.13 -1.63 17.24
CA ILE A 60 8.18 -0.86 18.05
C ILE A 60 8.03 0.59 17.58
N GLY A 61 9.11 1.24 17.14
CA GLY A 61 9.16 2.66 16.79
C GLY A 61 8.19 3.06 15.66
N HIS A 62 7.74 2.09 14.87
CA HIS A 62 6.77 2.29 13.79
C HIS A 62 5.31 2.05 14.22
N SER A 63 5.07 1.66 15.47
CA SER A 63 3.73 1.49 16.03
C SER A 63 3.20 2.80 16.60
N LYS A 64 2.01 3.22 16.15
CA LYS A 64 1.29 4.40 16.67
C LYS A 64 1.04 4.37 18.19
N LYS A 65 1.15 3.21 18.83
CA LYS A 65 0.85 3.03 20.27
C LYS A 65 2.04 3.31 21.20
N GLY A 66 3.21 3.66 20.65
CA GLY A 66 4.42 3.85 21.46
C GLY A 66 4.91 2.54 22.10
N ALA A 67 6.10 2.60 22.72
CA ALA A 67 6.70 1.46 23.40
C ALA A 67 6.14 1.31 24.82
N SER A 68 5.22 0.36 25.04
CA SER A 68 4.80 -0.04 26.38
C SER A 68 5.47 -1.35 26.79
N GLY A 69 5.61 -1.63 28.09
CA GLY A 69 6.12 -2.92 28.56
C GLY A 69 5.32 -4.13 28.02
N LYS A 70 4.01 -3.94 27.79
CA LYS A 70 3.15 -4.93 27.13
C LYS A 70 3.55 -5.22 25.69
N THR A 71 3.98 -4.21 24.94
CA THR A 71 4.45 -4.36 23.55
C THR A 71 5.71 -5.22 23.49
N TYR A 72 6.64 -5.04 24.43
CA TYR A 72 7.82 -5.91 24.53
C TYR A 72 7.44 -7.36 24.83
N GLN A 73 6.50 -7.59 25.77
CA GLN A 73 6.00 -8.95 26.07
C GLN A 73 5.32 -9.61 24.86
N GLU A 74 4.52 -8.86 24.10
CA GLU A 74 3.90 -9.35 22.86
C GLU A 74 4.97 -9.74 21.82
N LEU A 75 6.06 -8.96 21.73
CA LEU A 75 7.16 -9.24 20.80
C LEU A 75 7.99 -10.45 21.22
N THR A 76 8.27 -10.63 22.50
CA THR A 76 8.97 -11.84 22.97
C THR A 76 8.19 -13.10 22.60
N LYS A 77 6.87 -13.11 22.82
CA LYS A 77 6.00 -14.23 22.42
C LYS A 77 6.02 -14.47 20.91
N VAL A 78 6.04 -13.40 20.11
CA VAL A 78 6.15 -13.52 18.66
C VAL A 78 7.49 -14.15 18.27
N VAL A 79 8.59 -13.74 18.90
CA VAL A 79 9.93 -14.29 18.65
C VAL A 79 10.02 -15.77 19.02
N GLU A 80 9.43 -16.18 20.14
CA GLU A 80 9.38 -17.58 20.58
C GLU A 80 8.72 -18.52 19.56
N HIS A 81 7.69 -18.04 18.84
CA HIS A 81 6.96 -18.82 17.84
C HIS A 81 7.39 -18.53 16.39
N LEU A 82 8.31 -17.60 16.19
CA LEU A 82 8.69 -17.10 14.87
C LEU A 82 9.26 -18.19 13.95
N MET A 83 10.04 -19.12 14.52
CA MET A 83 10.64 -20.22 13.76
C MET A 83 9.63 -21.27 13.31
N GLY A 84 8.48 -21.38 13.96
CA GLY A 84 7.42 -22.33 13.58
C GLY A 84 6.59 -21.90 12.37
N ARG A 85 6.91 -20.74 11.76
CA ARG A 85 6.13 -20.19 10.65
C ARG A 85 6.50 -20.84 9.33
N ILE A 86 5.47 -21.36 8.65
CA ILE A 86 5.58 -22.04 7.36
C ILE A 86 4.98 -21.15 6.27
N LEU A 87 5.77 -20.93 5.21
CA LEU A 87 5.31 -20.34 3.96
C LEU A 87 5.03 -21.45 2.96
N THR A 88 3.87 -21.40 2.31
CA THR A 88 3.53 -22.37 1.26
C THR A 88 3.43 -21.66 -0.09
N ILE A 89 4.26 -22.08 -1.03
CA ILE A 89 4.21 -21.63 -2.44
C ILE A 89 3.61 -22.77 -3.24
N HIS A 90 2.50 -22.48 -3.93
CA HIS A 90 1.89 -23.44 -4.85
C HIS A 90 2.58 -23.39 -6.21
N ASP A 91 2.72 -24.55 -6.84
CA ASP A 91 3.24 -24.65 -8.19
C ASP A 91 2.31 -23.94 -9.17
N SER A 92 2.88 -23.35 -10.23
CA SER A 92 2.09 -22.63 -11.24
C SER A 92 1.05 -23.52 -11.96
N ASN A 93 1.27 -24.83 -11.97
CA ASN A 93 0.37 -25.82 -12.56
C ASN A 93 -0.75 -26.28 -11.60
N GLY A 94 -0.76 -25.81 -10.34
CA GLY A 94 -1.73 -26.17 -9.31
C GLY A 94 -1.66 -27.62 -8.81
N ARG A 95 -0.65 -28.41 -9.23
CA ARG A 95 -0.52 -29.83 -8.91
C ARG A 95 0.39 -30.13 -7.72
N GLY A 96 1.04 -29.12 -7.17
CA GLY A 96 1.98 -29.28 -6.06
C GLY A 96 2.16 -28.02 -5.24
N TRP A 97 2.95 -28.15 -4.18
CA TRP A 97 3.32 -27.07 -3.29
C TRP A 97 4.70 -27.33 -2.68
N THR A 98 5.40 -26.25 -2.34
CA THR A 98 6.62 -26.27 -1.55
C THR A 98 6.40 -25.49 -0.25
N LYS A 99 6.85 -26.07 0.87
CA LYS A 99 6.80 -25.44 2.19
C LYS A 99 8.20 -25.00 2.59
N TYR A 100 8.30 -23.76 3.06
CA TYR A 100 9.54 -23.16 3.54
C TYR A 100 9.36 -22.75 5.00
N THR A 101 10.36 -23.00 5.82
CA THR A 101 10.58 -22.25 7.06
C THR A 101 11.06 -20.85 6.71
N VAL A 102 10.65 -19.84 7.47
CA VAL A 102 11.07 -18.46 7.19
C VAL A 102 12.52 -18.22 7.61
N PHE A 103 12.89 -18.72 8.79
CA PHE A 103 14.17 -18.45 9.41
C PHE A 103 14.93 -19.74 9.69
N SER A 104 16.23 -19.75 9.39
CA SER A 104 17.15 -20.81 9.79
C SER A 104 17.79 -20.55 11.15
N LYS A 105 17.80 -19.29 11.61
CA LYS A 105 18.31 -18.88 12.93
C LYS A 105 17.44 -17.77 13.51
N CYS A 106 17.10 -17.90 14.78
CA CYS A 106 16.55 -16.84 15.62
C CYS A 106 17.22 -16.87 16.99
N ARG A 107 17.84 -15.76 17.41
CA ARG A 107 18.39 -15.60 18.76
C ARG A 107 18.02 -14.23 19.30
N TYR A 108 17.49 -14.19 20.52
CA TYR A 108 17.24 -12.95 21.24
C TYR A 108 18.33 -12.72 22.30
N ARG A 109 18.93 -11.54 22.28
CA ARG A 109 19.90 -11.07 23.27
C ARG A 109 19.21 -10.06 24.19
N HIS A 110 18.95 -10.48 25.42
CA HIS A 110 18.22 -9.68 26.41
C HIS A 110 18.99 -8.43 26.85
N GLU A 111 20.31 -8.51 26.97
CA GLU A 111 21.18 -7.47 27.52
C GLU A 111 21.09 -6.14 26.75
N ASP A 112 20.95 -6.21 25.42
CA ASP A 112 20.88 -5.07 24.52
C ASP A 112 19.59 -5.01 23.68
N GLY A 113 18.64 -5.93 23.92
CA GLY A 113 17.35 -5.95 23.23
C GLY A 113 17.44 -6.23 21.73
N MET A 114 18.37 -7.09 21.33
CA MET A 114 18.71 -7.37 19.92
C MET A 114 18.21 -8.75 19.47
N LEU A 115 17.63 -8.80 18.27
CA LEU A 115 17.29 -10.04 17.57
C LEU A 115 18.34 -10.34 16.49
N GLU A 116 18.97 -11.50 16.56
CA GLU A 116 19.78 -12.07 15.48
C GLU A 116 18.90 -13.01 14.64
N LEU A 117 18.65 -12.65 13.38
CA LEU A 117 17.85 -13.45 12.46
C LEU A 117 18.65 -13.83 11.22
N ARG A 118 18.36 -15.01 10.67
CA ARG A 118 18.83 -15.42 9.34
C ARG A 118 17.67 -16.05 8.59
N PHE A 119 17.44 -15.60 7.36
CA PHE A 119 16.50 -16.27 6.46
C PHE A 119 16.91 -17.72 6.21
N ASP A 120 15.94 -18.56 5.92
CA ASP A 120 16.24 -19.90 5.42
C ASP A 120 16.99 -19.82 4.07
N PRO A 121 18.10 -20.57 3.87
CA PRO A 121 18.84 -20.58 2.61
C PRO A 121 17.99 -20.92 1.38
N ASP A 122 16.92 -21.70 1.53
CA ASP A 122 16.05 -22.04 0.41
C ASP A 122 15.19 -20.86 -0.07
N LEU A 123 15.15 -19.76 0.71
CA LEU A 123 14.50 -18.51 0.31
C LEU A 123 15.38 -17.60 -0.56
N LYS A 124 16.64 -17.96 -0.85
CA LYS A 124 17.55 -17.16 -1.70
C LYS A 124 16.93 -16.77 -3.06
N PRO A 125 16.24 -17.67 -3.80
CA PRO A 125 15.59 -17.32 -5.06
C PRO A 125 14.49 -16.25 -4.91
N HIS A 126 14.00 -16.04 -3.69
CA HIS A 126 12.90 -15.14 -3.39
C HIS A 126 13.32 -13.78 -2.84
N TYR A 127 14.61 -13.55 -2.55
CA TYR A 127 15.14 -12.27 -2.03
C TYR A 127 16.42 -11.78 -2.73
N LEU A 128 17.35 -12.66 -3.10
CA LEU A 128 18.65 -12.30 -3.70
C LEU A 128 18.61 -12.41 -5.24
N GLN A 129 18.31 -13.62 -5.71
CA GLN A 129 18.37 -14.00 -7.12
C GLN A 129 17.06 -13.67 -7.86
N LEU A 130 16.55 -12.46 -7.62
CA LEU A 130 15.26 -12.03 -8.13
C LEU A 130 15.31 -11.92 -9.67
N GLN A 131 14.50 -12.75 -10.32
CA GLN A 131 14.27 -12.72 -11.76
C GLN A 131 13.55 -11.43 -12.19
N LYS A 132 13.37 -11.24 -13.51
CA LYS A 132 12.57 -10.11 -14.03
C LYS A 132 11.15 -10.14 -13.44
N ASN A 133 10.66 -8.97 -13.00
CA ASN A 133 9.36 -8.74 -12.35
C ASN A 133 9.25 -9.35 -10.94
N PHE A 134 9.48 -8.50 -9.94
CA PHE A 134 9.36 -8.84 -8.52
C PHE A 134 8.71 -7.67 -7.76
N VAL A 135 8.25 -7.97 -6.55
CA VAL A 135 7.60 -6.98 -5.69
C VAL A 135 8.64 -6.05 -5.08
N LYS A 136 8.37 -4.75 -5.18
CA LYS A 136 9.06 -3.70 -4.45
C LYS A 136 8.04 -2.81 -3.74
N TYR A 137 8.26 -2.52 -2.47
CA TYR A 137 7.45 -1.54 -1.73
C TYR A 137 8.29 -0.82 -0.68
N ASN A 138 7.79 0.35 -0.27
CA ASN A 138 8.39 1.12 0.80
C ASN A 138 8.12 0.44 2.15
N LEU A 139 9.18 0.20 2.93
CA LEU A 139 9.10 -0.48 4.22
C LEU A 139 8.19 0.29 5.19
N MET A 140 8.32 1.61 5.27
CA MET A 140 7.55 2.44 6.20
C MET A 140 6.04 2.38 5.92
N GLU A 141 5.64 2.45 4.64
CA GLU A 141 4.25 2.27 4.23
C GLU A 141 3.69 0.93 4.74
N PHE A 142 4.48 -0.14 4.61
CA PHE A 142 4.09 -1.47 5.06
C PHE A 142 3.99 -1.59 6.59
N LEU A 143 4.94 -1.01 7.33
CA LEU A 143 4.94 -1.05 8.79
C LEU A 143 3.74 -0.31 9.40
N LEU A 144 3.21 0.71 8.70
CA LEU A 144 2.02 1.46 9.12
C LEU A 144 0.70 0.69 8.96
N LEU A 145 0.67 -0.40 8.20
CA LEU A 145 -0.53 -1.23 8.03
C LEU A 145 -0.90 -1.89 9.38
N PRO A 146 -2.13 -1.70 9.90
CA PRO A 146 -2.48 -2.05 11.27
C PRO A 146 -3.00 -3.48 11.45
N SER A 147 -3.23 -4.24 10.36
CA SER A 147 -3.80 -5.59 10.42
C SER A 147 -3.07 -6.58 9.52
N ILE A 148 -3.08 -7.86 9.91
CA ILE A 148 -2.45 -8.96 9.16
C ILE A 148 -3.07 -9.07 7.77
N TYR A 149 -4.39 -8.94 7.66
CA TYR A 149 -5.08 -8.93 6.38
C TYR A 149 -4.66 -7.75 5.50
N SER A 150 -4.48 -6.56 6.07
CA SER A 150 -4.03 -5.38 5.34
C SER A 150 -2.61 -5.56 4.81
N GLN A 151 -1.72 -6.11 5.63
CA GLN A 151 -0.33 -6.43 5.24
C GLN A 151 -0.27 -7.52 4.16
N ARG A 152 -1.01 -8.62 4.33
CA ARG A 152 -1.01 -9.73 3.37
C ARG A 152 -1.62 -9.32 2.04
N LEU A 153 -2.78 -8.65 2.05
CA LEU A 153 -3.45 -8.20 0.84
C LEU A 153 -2.60 -7.14 0.11
N PHE A 154 -1.93 -6.25 0.85
CA PHE A 154 -1.02 -5.27 0.24
C PHE A 154 0.09 -5.93 -0.58
N GLU A 155 0.83 -6.87 0.00
CA GLU A 155 1.93 -7.55 -0.71
C GLU A 155 1.43 -8.33 -1.92
N TYR A 156 0.32 -9.06 -1.73
CA TYR A 156 -0.31 -9.84 -2.77
C TYR A 156 -0.74 -8.95 -3.95
N LEU A 157 -1.49 -7.87 -3.69
CA LEU A 157 -1.94 -6.95 -4.73
C LEU A 157 -0.78 -6.17 -5.35
N LYS A 158 0.24 -5.82 -4.58
CA LYS A 158 1.44 -5.17 -5.11
C LYS A 158 2.16 -6.05 -6.13
N SER A 159 2.11 -7.37 -5.97
CA SER A 159 2.64 -8.35 -6.94
C SER A 159 1.90 -8.41 -8.27
N TRP A 160 0.70 -7.85 -8.35
CA TRP A 160 -0.11 -7.74 -9.57
C TRP A 160 -0.20 -6.31 -10.09
N SER A 161 0.37 -5.33 -9.38
CA SER A 161 0.18 -3.90 -9.66
C SER A 161 0.75 -3.41 -11.00
N SER A 162 1.54 -4.22 -11.70
CA SER A 162 1.97 -3.97 -13.08
C SER A 162 0.90 -4.31 -14.13
N GLU A 163 -0.05 -5.17 -13.77
CA GLU A 163 -1.17 -5.57 -14.63
C GLU A 163 -2.31 -4.56 -14.56
N HIS A 164 -3.26 -4.64 -15.49
CA HIS A 164 -4.43 -3.76 -15.45
C HIS A 164 -5.42 -4.18 -14.35
N GLU A 165 -5.59 -5.48 -14.23
CA GLU A 165 -6.51 -6.10 -13.30
C GLU A 165 -6.00 -7.49 -12.92
N HIS A 166 -6.50 -8.00 -11.81
CA HIS A 166 -6.30 -9.38 -11.38
C HIS A 166 -7.60 -9.92 -10.82
N ILE A 167 -7.97 -11.14 -11.20
CA ILE A 167 -9.16 -11.82 -10.70
C ILE A 167 -8.70 -13.01 -9.85
N GLU A 168 -9.18 -13.06 -8.61
CA GLU A 168 -8.88 -14.16 -7.69
C GLU A 168 -10.16 -14.76 -7.12
N SER A 169 -10.20 -16.09 -7.02
CA SER A 169 -11.35 -16.78 -6.43
C SER A 169 -11.50 -16.47 -4.94
N ILE A 170 -12.73 -16.48 -4.43
CA ILE A 170 -12.98 -16.29 -2.99
C ILE A 170 -12.28 -17.39 -2.17
N HIS A 171 -12.28 -18.62 -2.69
CA HIS A 171 -11.60 -19.75 -2.05
C HIS A 171 -10.09 -19.48 -1.89
N ASN A 172 -9.41 -19.08 -2.97
CA ASN A 172 -7.98 -18.80 -2.91
C ASN A 172 -7.67 -17.59 -2.03
N LEU A 173 -8.49 -16.55 -2.05
CA LEU A 173 -8.31 -15.41 -1.14
C LEU A 173 -8.41 -15.84 0.33
N HIS A 174 -9.37 -16.70 0.68
CA HIS A 174 -9.48 -17.23 2.04
C HIS A 174 -8.24 -18.00 2.47
N GLU A 175 -7.67 -18.84 1.59
CA GLU A 175 -6.46 -19.61 1.85
C GLU A 175 -5.22 -18.71 1.94
N LEU A 176 -5.04 -17.81 0.97
CA LEU A 176 -3.93 -16.85 0.90
C LEU A 176 -3.86 -15.96 2.14
N LEU A 177 -5.00 -15.40 2.54
CA LEU A 177 -5.12 -14.47 3.67
C LEU A 177 -5.24 -15.20 5.01
N ASN A 178 -5.25 -16.54 5.01
CA ASN A 178 -5.47 -17.39 6.18
C ASN A 178 -6.69 -16.93 7.01
N CYS A 179 -7.81 -16.65 6.34
CA CYS A 179 -8.99 -16.07 6.98
C CYS A 179 -9.55 -16.98 8.08
N SER A 180 -9.98 -16.38 9.20
CA SER A 180 -10.71 -17.08 10.26
C SER A 180 -12.04 -17.67 9.77
N GLU A 181 -12.54 -18.70 10.44
CA GLU A 181 -13.85 -19.29 10.16
C GLU A 181 -14.98 -18.25 10.15
N SER A 182 -14.94 -17.31 11.10
CA SER A 182 -15.90 -16.21 11.19
C SER A 182 -15.90 -15.32 9.94
N SER A 183 -14.72 -15.03 9.39
CA SER A 183 -14.59 -14.25 8.16
C SER A 183 -15.03 -15.05 6.94
N ARG A 184 -14.86 -16.38 6.96
CA ARG A 184 -15.26 -17.30 5.88
C ARG A 184 -16.76 -17.63 5.89
N LYS A 185 -17.49 -17.29 6.96
CA LYS A 185 -18.91 -17.66 7.18
C LYS A 185 -19.80 -17.30 5.98
N ASN A 186 -19.63 -16.11 5.43
CA ASN A 186 -20.31 -15.67 4.22
C ASN A 186 -19.55 -14.48 3.60
N PHE A 187 -19.91 -14.11 2.37
CA PHE A 187 -19.26 -13.01 1.66
C PHE A 187 -19.40 -11.65 2.37
N ALA A 188 -20.51 -11.40 3.08
CA ALA A 188 -20.70 -10.12 3.77
C ALA A 188 -19.69 -9.94 4.92
N GLU A 189 -19.43 -11.00 5.69
CA GLU A 189 -18.41 -10.98 6.75
C GLU A 189 -16.99 -10.86 6.18
N PHE A 190 -16.69 -11.62 5.13
CA PHE A 190 -15.40 -11.52 4.42
C PHE A 190 -15.17 -10.09 3.90
N LYS A 191 -16.19 -9.51 3.25
CA LYS A 191 -16.16 -8.13 2.76
C LYS A 191 -15.91 -7.13 3.89
N ARG A 192 -16.68 -7.20 4.98
CA ARG A 192 -16.63 -6.25 6.09
C ARG A 192 -15.32 -6.30 6.86
N TYR A 193 -14.89 -7.49 7.27
CA TYR A 193 -13.75 -7.65 8.18
C TYR A 193 -12.40 -7.74 7.47
N VAL A 194 -12.39 -8.14 6.20
CA VAL A 194 -11.16 -8.35 5.44
C VAL A 194 -11.02 -7.32 4.32
N LEU A 195 -11.90 -7.34 3.32
CA LEU A 195 -11.70 -6.55 2.10
C LEU A 195 -11.81 -5.04 2.33
N GLU A 196 -12.89 -4.58 2.95
CA GLU A 196 -13.13 -3.15 3.20
C GLU A 196 -12.10 -2.57 4.16
N LYS A 197 -11.79 -3.33 5.23
CA LYS A 197 -10.78 -2.93 6.21
C LYS A 197 -9.39 -2.83 5.57
N ALA A 198 -8.97 -3.84 4.82
CA ALA A 198 -7.67 -3.84 4.14
C ALA A 198 -7.60 -2.72 3.10
N HIS A 199 -8.67 -2.51 2.31
CA HIS A 199 -8.71 -1.43 1.33
C HIS A 199 -8.58 -0.05 1.97
N LYS A 200 -9.29 0.19 3.08
CA LYS A 200 -9.17 1.45 3.85
C LYS A 200 -7.75 1.66 4.37
N ASP A 201 -7.15 0.63 4.98
CA ASP A 201 -5.81 0.71 5.55
C ASP A 201 -4.74 0.94 4.47
N ILE A 202 -4.82 0.20 3.36
CA ILE A 202 -3.87 0.29 2.24
C ILE A 202 -3.96 1.67 1.58
N SER A 203 -5.16 2.17 1.35
CA SER A 203 -5.39 3.48 0.74
C SER A 203 -4.89 4.63 1.63
N ALA A 204 -5.00 4.48 2.96
CA ALA A 204 -4.59 5.50 3.92
C ALA A 204 -3.08 5.52 4.22
N HIS A 205 -2.41 4.37 4.11
CA HIS A 205 -1.03 4.21 4.62
C HIS A 205 0.01 3.86 3.56
N THR A 206 -0.41 3.58 2.33
CA THR A 206 0.52 3.17 1.26
C THR A 206 0.30 3.97 -0.01
N SER A 207 1.21 3.83 -0.96
CA SER A 207 1.13 4.37 -2.31
C SER A 207 0.29 3.52 -3.28
N LEU A 208 -0.10 2.30 -2.90
CA LEU A 208 -0.88 1.41 -3.76
C LEU A 208 -2.32 1.92 -3.90
N ARG A 209 -2.78 2.08 -5.15
CA ARG A 209 -4.16 2.48 -5.48
C ARG A 209 -4.78 1.40 -6.35
N TYR A 210 -5.93 0.90 -5.91
CA TYR A 210 -6.69 -0.13 -6.61
C TYR A 210 -8.17 -0.01 -6.24
N GLU A 211 -9.03 -0.41 -7.16
CA GLU A 211 -10.45 -0.63 -6.89
C GLU A 211 -10.75 -2.13 -6.89
N TRP A 212 -11.90 -2.52 -6.36
CA TRP A 212 -12.30 -3.92 -6.36
C TRP A 212 -13.81 -4.11 -6.53
N GLU A 213 -14.20 -5.18 -7.20
CA GLU A 213 -15.61 -5.53 -7.41
C GLU A 213 -15.84 -7.05 -7.34
N PRO A 214 -17.01 -7.49 -6.83
CA PRO A 214 -17.34 -8.91 -6.78
C PRO A 214 -17.74 -9.45 -8.16
N VAL A 215 -17.17 -10.59 -8.53
CA VAL A 215 -17.58 -11.37 -9.71
C VAL A 215 -18.63 -12.39 -9.29
N LYS A 216 -19.81 -12.32 -9.90
CA LYS A 216 -20.96 -13.17 -9.55
C LYS A 216 -21.16 -14.29 -10.56
N GLN A 217 -21.58 -15.45 -10.06
CA GLN A 217 -22.15 -16.54 -10.84
C GLN A 217 -23.55 -16.81 -10.28
N GLY A 218 -24.57 -16.35 -11.01
CA GLY A 218 -25.93 -16.27 -10.49
C GLY A 218 -26.01 -15.34 -9.27
N ARG A 219 -26.50 -15.85 -8.13
CA ARG A 219 -26.59 -15.09 -6.87
C ARG A 219 -25.30 -15.11 -6.04
N ALA A 220 -24.41 -16.07 -6.29
CA ALA A 220 -23.20 -16.27 -5.50
C ALA A 220 -22.05 -15.39 -6.00
N VAL A 221 -21.24 -14.87 -5.09
CA VAL A 221 -19.95 -14.23 -5.40
C VAL A 221 -18.89 -15.32 -5.44
N VAL A 222 -18.24 -15.50 -6.59
CA VAL A 222 -17.27 -16.59 -6.81
C VAL A 222 -15.83 -16.11 -6.84
N ALA A 223 -15.61 -14.84 -7.19
CA ALA A 223 -14.29 -14.23 -7.26
C ALA A 223 -14.34 -12.74 -6.96
N MET A 224 -13.17 -12.16 -6.74
CA MET A 224 -12.95 -10.72 -6.64
C MET A 224 -12.10 -10.26 -7.83
N ARG A 225 -12.53 -9.20 -8.49
CA ARG A 225 -11.74 -8.49 -9.48
C ARG A 225 -11.09 -7.27 -8.82
N PHE A 226 -9.77 -7.19 -8.89
CA PHE A 226 -8.96 -6.06 -8.44
C PHE A 226 -8.50 -5.28 -9.66
N ILE A 227 -8.67 -3.96 -9.66
CA ILE A 227 -8.36 -3.10 -10.80
C ILE A 227 -7.26 -2.14 -10.37
N PHE A 228 -6.09 -2.25 -11.01
CA PHE A 228 -4.93 -1.42 -10.72
C PHE A 228 -4.93 -0.24 -11.68
N ALA A 229 -4.86 0.97 -11.12
CA ALA A 229 -4.76 2.17 -11.94
C ALA A 229 -3.43 2.13 -12.71
N LYS A 230 -3.48 1.91 -14.03
CA LYS A 230 -2.40 2.38 -14.91
C LYS A 230 -2.35 3.90 -14.77
N LYS A 231 -1.15 4.49 -14.81
CA LYS A 231 -1.06 5.95 -14.96
C LYS A 231 -1.91 6.35 -16.20
N ARG A 232 -2.97 7.12 -15.92
CA ARG A 232 -4.05 7.72 -16.75
C ARG A 232 -5.24 6.79 -17.07
N ALA A 233 -6.50 7.17 -16.88
CA ALA A 233 -7.12 8.50 -16.68
C ALA A 233 -8.10 8.52 -15.50
N LEU A 234 -8.28 9.69 -14.88
CA LEU A 234 -9.26 9.93 -13.81
C LEU A 234 -10.67 9.46 -14.21
N PRO A 235 -11.51 9.03 -13.25
CA PRO A 235 -12.90 8.66 -13.51
C PRO A 235 -13.61 9.76 -14.30
N VAL A 236 -14.32 9.36 -15.37
CA VAL A 236 -14.96 10.27 -16.35
C VAL A 236 -15.87 11.31 -15.70
N GLU A 237 -16.44 10.99 -14.53
CA GLU A 237 -17.28 11.91 -13.75
C GLU A 237 -16.49 13.02 -13.04
N LYS A 238 -15.32 12.73 -12.46
CA LYS A 238 -14.46 13.76 -11.84
C LYS A 238 -13.85 14.69 -12.89
N LYS A 239 -13.46 14.15 -14.04
CA LYS A 239 -12.91 14.95 -15.15
C LYS A 239 -13.92 15.95 -15.70
N LYS A 240 -15.21 15.59 -15.83
CA LYS A 240 -16.26 16.53 -16.25
C LYS A 240 -16.51 17.66 -15.24
N GLN A 241 -16.45 17.36 -13.94
CA GLN A 241 -16.64 18.37 -12.89
C GLN A 241 -15.44 19.32 -12.76
N ASP A 242 -14.23 18.79 -12.87
CA ASP A 242 -12.99 19.58 -12.80
C ASP A 242 -12.80 20.42 -14.09
N ASP A 243 -13.09 19.86 -15.27
CA ASP A 243 -13.05 20.62 -16.54
C ASP A 243 -14.11 21.73 -16.59
N ALA A 244 -15.28 21.51 -15.99
CA ALA A 244 -16.32 22.55 -15.86
C ALA A 244 -15.88 23.69 -14.93
N LYS A 245 -15.24 23.36 -13.78
CA LYS A 245 -14.69 24.36 -12.85
C LYS A 245 -13.53 25.15 -13.46
N VAL A 246 -12.65 24.49 -14.23
CA VAL A 246 -11.52 25.16 -14.91
C VAL A 246 -12.02 26.06 -16.04
N LYS A 247 -13.02 25.64 -16.83
CA LYS A 247 -13.66 26.50 -17.83
C LYS A 247 -14.35 27.71 -17.21
N GLN A 248 -15.06 27.52 -16.09
CA GLN A 248 -15.71 28.62 -15.38
C GLN A 248 -14.69 29.60 -14.79
N SER A 249 -13.58 29.10 -14.21
CA SER A 249 -12.50 29.95 -13.68
C SER A 249 -11.79 30.75 -14.78
N ARG A 250 -11.51 30.15 -15.95
CA ARG A 250 -10.92 30.86 -17.10
C ARG A 250 -11.85 31.93 -17.67
N ALA A 251 -13.13 31.61 -17.85
CA ALA A 251 -14.12 32.57 -18.34
C ALA A 251 -14.30 33.76 -17.38
N THR A 252 -14.27 33.52 -16.07
CA THR A 252 -14.30 34.60 -15.06
C THR A 252 -13.03 35.44 -15.07
N GLY A 253 -11.85 34.82 -15.23
CA GLY A 253 -10.57 35.52 -15.36
C GLY A 253 -10.50 36.43 -16.59
N GLU A 254 -10.90 35.92 -17.75
CA GLU A 254 -10.95 36.70 -19.00
C GLU A 254 -11.92 37.88 -18.90
N ALA A 255 -13.10 37.68 -18.29
CA ALA A 255 -14.05 38.75 -18.04
C ALA A 255 -13.48 39.84 -17.11
N PHE A 256 -12.70 39.44 -16.09
CA PHE A 256 -12.05 40.36 -15.16
C PHE A 256 -10.95 41.19 -15.83
N THR A 257 -10.07 40.55 -16.62
CA THR A 257 -9.02 41.25 -17.38
C THR A 257 -9.63 42.22 -18.40
N THR A 258 -10.70 41.81 -19.09
CA THR A 258 -11.41 42.66 -20.05
C THR A 258 -12.06 43.86 -19.38
N ALA A 259 -12.65 43.68 -18.19
CA ALA A 259 -13.23 44.77 -17.40
C ALA A 259 -12.16 45.80 -16.99
N ILE A 260 -10.99 45.35 -16.54
CA ILE A 260 -9.88 46.22 -16.16
C ILE A 260 -9.34 47.01 -17.35
N ALA A 261 -9.06 46.34 -18.48
CA ALA A 261 -8.55 47.00 -19.67
C ALA A 261 -9.54 48.06 -20.21
N CYS A 262 -10.83 47.71 -20.24
CA CYS A 262 -11.87 48.65 -20.66
C CYS A 262 -11.96 49.88 -19.75
N TYR A 263 -11.74 49.71 -18.44
CA TYR A 263 -11.71 50.83 -17.49
C TYR A 263 -10.44 51.69 -17.65
N GLN A 264 -9.28 51.07 -17.87
CA GLN A 264 -8.02 51.80 -18.10
C GLN A 264 -8.07 52.69 -19.34
N GLU A 265 -8.73 52.25 -20.41
CA GLU A 265 -8.88 53.04 -21.63
C GLU A 265 -9.91 54.18 -21.49
N ARG A 266 -11.00 53.95 -20.76
CA ARG A 266 -12.18 54.84 -20.77
C ARG A 266 -12.36 55.66 -19.50
N GLY A 267 -11.69 55.29 -18.42
CA GLY A 267 -11.75 55.97 -17.14
C GLY A 267 -13.17 56.04 -16.54
N ASN A 268 -13.34 56.96 -15.60
CA ASN A 268 -14.57 57.12 -14.81
C ASN A 268 -15.79 57.59 -15.61
N ASP A 269 -15.58 58.21 -16.78
CA ASP A 269 -16.65 58.83 -17.57
C ASP A 269 -17.38 57.86 -18.52
N CYS A 270 -16.97 56.59 -18.54
CA CYS A 270 -17.54 55.52 -19.37
C CYS A 270 -19.06 55.28 -19.18
N GLN A 271 -19.90 55.69 -20.15
CA GLN A 271 -21.37 55.58 -20.07
C GLN A 271 -21.93 54.14 -20.22
N GLY A 272 -21.07 53.13 -20.41
CA GLY A 272 -21.45 51.72 -20.56
C GLY A 272 -21.80 51.34 -22.01
N GLY A 273 -22.05 50.04 -22.24
CA GLY A 273 -22.43 49.51 -23.57
C GLY A 273 -21.26 49.09 -24.47
N HIS A 274 -20.02 49.21 -24.00
CA HIS A 274 -18.82 48.88 -24.78
C HIS A 274 -18.36 47.42 -24.66
N GLN A 275 -18.91 46.67 -23.69
CA GLN A 275 -18.63 45.26 -23.48
C GLN A 275 -19.93 44.51 -23.17
N LYS A 276 -19.87 43.17 -23.18
CA LYS A 276 -21.01 42.32 -22.79
C LYS A 276 -21.52 42.72 -21.40
N ALA A 277 -22.82 42.63 -21.19
CA ALA A 277 -23.48 43.06 -19.94
C ALA A 277 -22.83 42.50 -18.67
N ALA A 278 -22.39 41.22 -18.69
CA ALA A 278 -21.69 40.59 -17.56
C ALA A 278 -20.34 41.26 -17.23
N VAL A 279 -19.57 41.65 -18.26
CA VAL A 279 -18.27 42.34 -18.09
C VAL A 279 -18.49 43.78 -17.64
N CYS A 280 -19.48 44.50 -18.19
CA CYS A 280 -19.84 45.84 -17.72
C CYS A 280 -20.34 45.82 -16.27
N SER A 281 -21.12 44.81 -15.88
CA SER A 281 -21.57 44.60 -14.50
C SER A 281 -20.39 44.38 -13.56
N LEU A 282 -19.46 43.49 -13.93
CA LEU A 282 -18.22 43.24 -13.20
C LEU A 282 -17.37 44.50 -13.08
N CYS A 283 -17.20 45.26 -14.17
CA CYS A 283 -16.45 46.52 -14.17
C CYS A 283 -17.03 47.55 -13.19
N ARG A 284 -18.36 47.72 -13.15
CA ARG A 284 -19.03 48.64 -12.21
C ARG A 284 -18.88 48.19 -10.75
N HIS A 285 -18.78 46.89 -10.52
CA HIS A 285 -18.53 46.35 -9.18
C HIS A 285 -17.08 46.59 -8.73
N LEU A 286 -16.10 46.46 -9.65
CA LEU A 286 -14.68 46.70 -9.35
C LEU A 286 -14.33 48.18 -9.22
N TYR A 287 -14.97 49.03 -10.02
CA TYR A 287 -14.76 50.48 -10.05
C TYR A 287 -16.11 51.20 -9.90
N PRO A 288 -16.69 51.19 -8.68
CA PRO A 288 -17.92 51.92 -8.43
C PRO A 288 -17.67 53.42 -8.62
N ARG A 289 -18.55 54.08 -9.37
CA ARG A 289 -18.49 55.53 -9.54
C ARG A 289 -18.79 56.20 -8.20
N SER A 290 -17.90 57.08 -7.75
CA SER A 290 -18.18 58.04 -6.69
C SER A 290 -19.36 58.90 -7.13
N ALA A 291 -20.36 59.06 -6.26
CA ALA A 291 -21.38 60.10 -6.43
C ALA A 291 -20.75 61.49 -6.29
#